data_AF-A0A9D6W5L3-F1
#
_entry.id   AF-A0A9D6W5L3-F1
#
_cell.length_a   1.000
_cell.length_b   1.000
_cell.length_c   1.000
_cell.angle_alpha   90.00
_cell.angle_beta   90.00
_cell.angle_gamma   90.00
#
_symmetry.space_group_name_H-M   'P 1'
#
loop_
_entity.id
_entity.type
_entity.pdbx_description
1 polymer ?
#
loop_
_entity_poly.entity_id
_entity_poly.type
_entity_poly.pdbx_seq_one_letter_code
_entity_poly.pdbx_strand_id
1 'polypeptide(L)'
;MRKFAPFLVFIILWGCSFSNVFAKTEEDKIREYSALEITLSDMSKKIIAYYGKDGKTVPPEFDEKEFFAVLEKVYPDKGKVENIKENYKTRAHAIDVDYSVVLCERETGNKLMEDFSCTLNKVDIRYWDKTIFNACEFEQEWKSYCK
;
A
#
# COMPACT_ATOMS: atom_id res chain seq x y z
N MET A 1 20.95 49.04 56.09
CA MET A 1 20.42 47.69 56.35
C MET A 1 20.39 46.91 55.04
N ARG A 2 21.32 45.96 54.86
CA ARG A 2 21.34 45.01 53.74
C ARG A 2 20.50 43.80 54.13
N LYS A 3 19.58 43.36 53.28
CA LYS A 3 19.01 42.02 53.35
C LYS A 3 19.08 41.37 51.97
N PHE A 4 19.60 40.15 52.02
CA PHE A 4 19.98 39.24 50.97
C PHE A 4 18.80 38.80 50.10
N ALA A 5 19.03 38.68 48.79
CA ALA A 5 18.51 37.56 48.01
C ALA A 5 19.49 36.39 48.21
N PRO A 6 19.04 35.12 48.23
CA PRO A 6 18.98 34.38 46.96
C PRO A 6 17.99 33.18 46.94
N PHE A 7 18.08 32.37 45.87
CA PHE A 7 17.49 31.02 45.66
C PHE A 7 16.00 31.01 45.25
N LEU A 8 15.50 30.25 44.27
CA LEU A 8 15.95 29.18 43.35
C LEU A 8 14.62 28.83 42.60
N VAL A 9 14.48 28.55 41.30
CA VAL A 9 14.76 27.29 40.59
C VAL A 9 14.05 27.43 39.23
N PHE A 10 14.79 27.17 38.15
CA PHE A 10 14.36 26.56 36.88
C PHE A 10 12.86 26.55 36.51
N ILE A 11 12.50 27.34 35.49
CA ILE A 11 11.52 26.91 34.49
C ILE A 11 12.30 26.70 33.19
N ILE A 12 12.97 25.56 33.12
CA ILE A 12 13.50 25.00 31.88
C ILE A 12 12.75 23.69 31.66
N LEU A 13 12.25 23.51 30.43
CA LEU A 13 11.86 22.24 29.82
C LEU A 13 10.62 21.53 30.39
N TRP A 14 9.41 21.99 30.08
CA TRP A 14 8.27 21.06 29.96
C TRP A 14 7.48 21.35 28.69
N GLY A 15 7.86 20.65 27.62
CA GLY A 15 6.86 19.82 26.92
C GLY A 15 6.03 20.47 25.81
N CYS A 16 6.65 21.12 24.83
CA CYS A 16 6.09 21.13 23.47
C CYS A 16 6.82 20.11 22.59
N SER A 17 6.96 18.88 23.09
CA SER A 17 7.18 17.69 22.27
C SER A 17 5.86 16.92 22.17
N PHE A 18 4.82 17.56 21.66
CA PHE A 18 3.55 16.90 21.29
C PHE A 18 3.60 16.37 19.83
N SER A 19 4.77 16.31 19.22
CA SER A 19 4.94 15.85 17.84
C SER A 19 4.84 14.32 17.64
N ASN A 20 4.63 13.52 18.70
CA ASN A 20 4.58 12.05 18.61
C ASN A 20 3.30 11.41 19.20
N VAL A 21 2.20 12.15 19.37
CA VAL A 21 1.05 11.64 20.15
C VAL A 21 0.20 10.56 19.47
N PHE A 22 0.44 10.18 18.22
CA PHE A 22 -0.15 8.94 17.69
C PHE A 22 0.82 8.23 16.73
N ALA A 23 1.86 7.61 17.29
CA ALA A 23 2.51 6.52 16.57
C ALA A 23 1.47 5.39 16.40
N LYS A 24 1.12 5.06 15.14
CA LYS A 24 0.20 3.96 14.82
C LYS A 24 0.66 2.69 15.53
N THR A 25 -0.26 2.02 16.23
CA THR A 25 0.05 0.76 16.91
C THR A 25 0.31 -0.35 15.89
N GLU A 26 0.93 -1.45 16.31
CA GLU A 26 1.10 -2.62 15.44
C GLU A 26 -0.25 -3.18 14.96
N GLU A 27 -1.26 -3.18 15.83
CA GLU A 27 -2.64 -3.56 15.48
C GLU A 27 -3.25 -2.65 14.43
N ASP A 28 -3.02 -1.33 14.50
CA ASP A 28 -3.50 -0.38 13.48
C ASP A 28 -2.87 -0.67 12.11
N LYS A 29 -1.57 -1.00 12.08
CA LYS A 29 -0.86 -1.36 10.85
C LYS A 29 -1.37 -2.66 10.25
N ILE A 30 -1.63 -3.68 11.08
CA ILE A 30 -2.20 -4.95 10.62
C ILE A 30 -3.60 -4.72 10.03
N ARG A 31 -4.45 -3.93 10.70
CA ARG A 31 -5.79 -3.63 10.21
C ARG A 31 -5.77 -2.87 8.89
N GLU A 32 -4.88 -1.88 8.77
CA GLU A 32 -4.69 -1.10 7.55
C GLU A 32 -4.21 -1.97 6.39
N TYR A 33 -3.25 -2.88 6.65
CA TYR A 33 -2.78 -3.86 5.67
C TYR A 33 -3.92 -4.77 5.18
N SER A 34 -4.69 -5.37 6.09
CA SER A 34 -5.82 -6.22 5.71
C SER A 34 -6.91 -5.46 4.94
N ALA A 35 -7.17 -4.20 5.30
CA ALA A 35 -8.14 -3.38 4.57
C ALA A 35 -7.66 -3.06 3.15
N LEU A 36 -6.35 -2.81 2.97
CA LEU A 36 -5.73 -2.59 1.66
C LEU A 36 -5.80 -3.85 0.79
N GLU A 37 -5.51 -5.03 1.37
CA GLU A 37 -5.58 -6.32 0.69
C GLU A 37 -6.98 -6.60 0.14
N ILE A 38 -8.00 -6.43 0.99
CA ILE A 38 -9.41 -6.59 0.59
C ILE A 38 -9.76 -5.62 -0.55
N THR A 39 -9.29 -4.38 -0.45
CA THR A 39 -9.56 -3.35 -1.44
C THR A 39 -8.93 -3.68 -2.79
N LEU A 40 -7.65 -4.07 -2.81
CA LEU A 40 -6.96 -4.47 -4.03
C LEU A 40 -7.59 -5.73 -4.66
N SER A 41 -7.96 -6.71 -3.85
CA SER A 41 -8.67 -7.91 -4.33
C SER A 41 -9.98 -7.58 -5.06
N ASP A 42 -10.78 -6.68 -4.46
CA ASP A 42 -12.05 -6.26 -5.05
C ASP A 42 -11.82 -5.46 -6.33
N MET A 43 -10.87 -4.52 -6.31
CA MET A 43 -10.44 -3.77 -7.50
C MET A 43 -10.08 -4.71 -8.65
N SER A 44 -9.30 -5.75 -8.37
CA SER A 44 -8.87 -6.68 -9.41
C SER A 44 -10.01 -7.49 -10.00
N LYS A 45 -10.92 -7.99 -9.16
CA LYS A 45 -12.17 -8.61 -9.64
C LYS A 45 -12.96 -7.69 -10.57
N LYS A 46 -12.98 -6.38 -10.32
CA LYS A 46 -13.67 -5.44 -11.22
C LYS A 46 -12.94 -5.25 -12.55
N ILE A 47 -11.60 -5.20 -12.56
CA ILE A 47 -10.81 -5.06 -13.79
C ILE A 47 -10.92 -6.34 -14.65
N ILE A 48 -10.81 -7.53 -14.05
CA ILE A 48 -11.00 -8.79 -14.76
C ILE A 48 -12.40 -8.85 -15.37
N ALA A 49 -13.44 -8.51 -14.58
CA ALA A 49 -14.81 -8.48 -15.06
C ALA A 49 -15.01 -7.46 -16.20
N TYR A 50 -14.29 -6.33 -16.15
CA TYR A 50 -14.34 -5.30 -17.20
C TYR A 50 -13.84 -5.83 -18.54
N TYR A 51 -12.67 -6.46 -18.58
CA TYR A 51 -12.14 -7.04 -19.81
C TYR A 51 -12.91 -8.30 -20.23
N GLY A 52 -13.26 -9.17 -19.28
CA GLY A 52 -13.99 -10.41 -19.54
C GLY A 52 -15.39 -10.23 -20.13
N LYS A 53 -16.06 -9.09 -19.90
CA LYS A 53 -17.45 -8.84 -20.35
C LYS A 53 -17.66 -8.98 -21.86
N ASP A 54 -16.66 -8.61 -22.66
CA ASP A 54 -16.72 -8.68 -24.12
C ASP A 54 -15.79 -9.76 -24.70
N GLY A 55 -15.33 -10.71 -23.87
CA GLY A 55 -14.30 -11.68 -24.25
C GLY A 55 -12.94 -11.03 -24.55
N LYS A 56 -12.69 -9.82 -24.03
CA LYS A 56 -11.40 -9.14 -24.16
C LYS A 56 -10.47 -9.64 -23.07
N THR A 57 -9.19 -9.73 -23.38
CA THR A 57 -8.13 -9.90 -22.39
C THR A 57 -7.59 -8.55 -21.98
N VAL A 58 -6.79 -8.54 -20.93
CA VAL A 58 -5.98 -7.38 -20.56
C VAL A 58 -5.05 -7.03 -21.74
N PRO A 59 -4.91 -5.75 -22.11
CA PRO A 59 -4.04 -5.36 -23.21
C PRO A 59 -2.55 -5.55 -22.84
N PRO A 60 -1.67 -5.95 -23.78
CA PRO A 60 -0.24 -6.10 -23.51
C PRO A 60 0.46 -4.82 -23.00
N GLU A 61 -0.08 -3.66 -23.36
CA GLU A 61 0.38 -2.34 -22.91
C GLU A 61 -0.23 -1.87 -21.58
N PHE A 62 -0.94 -2.75 -20.86
CA PHE A 62 -1.52 -2.42 -19.57
C PHE A 62 -0.43 -1.90 -18.63
N ASP A 63 -0.66 -0.73 -18.05
CA ASP A 63 0.28 -0.03 -17.18
C ASP A 63 -0.47 0.66 -16.02
N GLU A 64 0.27 1.40 -15.20
CA GLU A 64 -0.30 2.16 -14.07
C GLU A 64 -1.43 3.10 -14.51
N LYS A 65 -1.30 3.74 -15.68
CA LYS A 65 -2.28 4.69 -16.18
C LYS A 65 -3.56 3.97 -16.60
N GLU A 66 -3.45 2.86 -17.30
CA GLU A 66 -4.60 2.04 -17.69
C GLU A 66 -5.27 1.40 -16.47
N PHE A 67 -4.49 0.92 -15.50
CA PHE A 67 -5.02 0.40 -14.22
C PHE A 67 -5.95 1.41 -13.55
N PHE A 68 -5.50 2.65 -13.34
CA PHE A 68 -6.35 3.68 -12.75
C PHE A 68 -7.48 4.12 -13.67
N ALA A 69 -7.26 4.20 -14.99
CA ALA A 69 -8.32 4.57 -15.93
C ALA A 69 -9.48 3.57 -15.92
N VAL A 70 -9.20 2.26 -15.83
CA VAL A 70 -10.22 1.24 -15.69
C VAL A 70 -10.94 1.37 -14.35
N LEU A 71 -10.22 1.51 -13.24
CA LEU A 71 -10.85 1.68 -11.92
C LEU A 71 -11.74 2.92 -11.82
N GLU A 72 -11.32 4.02 -12.44
CA GLU A 72 -12.15 5.23 -12.56
C GLU A 72 -13.43 4.99 -13.38
N LYS A 73 -13.46 3.97 -14.23
CA LYS A 73 -14.68 3.57 -14.95
C LYS A 73 -15.54 2.58 -14.17
N VAL A 74 -14.94 1.60 -13.49
CA VAL A 74 -15.66 0.41 -13.00
C VAL A 74 -15.77 0.28 -11.48
N TYR A 75 -14.88 0.92 -10.72
CA TYR A 75 -14.87 0.82 -9.27
C TYR A 75 -15.85 1.82 -8.65
N PRO A 76 -16.79 1.40 -7.78
CA PRO A 76 -17.84 2.30 -7.29
C PRO A 76 -17.32 3.35 -6.29
N ASP A 77 -16.33 2.99 -5.49
CA ASP A 77 -15.79 3.87 -4.44
C ASP A 77 -14.56 4.63 -4.96
N LYS A 78 -14.78 5.84 -5.48
CA LYS A 78 -13.71 6.69 -6.01
C LYS A 78 -12.74 7.18 -4.94
N GLY A 79 -13.21 7.30 -3.70
CA GLY A 79 -12.35 7.69 -2.58
C GLY A 79 -11.25 6.66 -2.33
N LYS A 80 -11.55 5.36 -2.48
CA LYS A 80 -10.53 4.31 -2.37
C LYS A 80 -9.53 4.32 -3.52
N VAL A 81 -9.97 4.60 -4.75
CA VAL A 81 -9.08 4.72 -5.91
C VAL A 81 -8.10 5.88 -5.71
N GLU A 82 -8.62 7.06 -5.33
CA GLU A 82 -7.78 8.24 -5.08
C GLU A 82 -6.87 8.03 -3.87
N ASN A 83 -7.36 7.40 -2.79
CA ASN A 83 -6.52 7.06 -1.64
C ASN A 83 -5.32 6.19 -2.03
N ILE A 84 -5.49 5.23 -2.95
CA ILE A 84 -4.37 4.41 -3.40
C ILE A 84 -3.37 5.26 -4.21
N LYS A 85 -3.88 6.08 -5.11
CA LYS A 85 -3.10 6.94 -6.01
C LYS A 85 -2.30 8.01 -5.27
N GLU A 86 -2.84 8.56 -4.18
CA GLU A 86 -2.20 9.61 -3.39
C GLU A 86 -1.17 9.05 -2.40
N ASN A 87 -1.43 7.90 -1.78
CA ASN A 87 -0.63 7.39 -0.67
C ASN A 87 0.41 6.34 -1.07
N TYR A 88 0.29 5.73 -2.25
CA TYR A 88 1.21 4.68 -2.70
C TYR A 88 1.86 5.03 -4.03
N LYS A 89 3.08 4.54 -4.23
CA LYS A 89 3.67 4.42 -5.56
C LYS A 89 3.15 3.12 -6.17
N THR A 90 2.36 3.22 -7.22
CA THR A 90 1.76 2.07 -7.89
C THR A 90 2.52 1.76 -9.17
N ARG A 91 2.73 0.49 -9.47
CA ARG A 91 3.12 0.03 -10.81
C ARG A 91 2.19 -1.09 -11.22
N ALA A 92 1.85 -1.12 -12.50
CA ALA A 92 1.11 -2.21 -13.09
C ALA A 92 1.76 -2.61 -14.41
N HIS A 93 1.66 -3.88 -14.77
CA HIS A 93 1.98 -4.35 -16.12
C HIS A 93 1.18 -5.59 -16.48
N ALA A 94 1.00 -5.83 -17.78
CA ALA A 94 0.44 -7.07 -18.28
C ALA A 94 1.37 -8.27 -18.03
N ILE A 95 0.80 -9.43 -17.75
CA ILE A 95 1.47 -10.74 -17.66
C ILE A 95 0.63 -11.73 -18.45
N ASP A 96 1.15 -12.18 -19.59
CA ASP A 96 0.46 -13.05 -20.56
C ASP A 96 -0.95 -12.54 -20.94
N VAL A 97 -2.00 -13.14 -20.38
CA VAL A 97 -3.41 -12.80 -20.64
C VAL A 97 -4.02 -11.95 -19.52
N ASP A 98 -3.21 -11.60 -18.52
CA ASP A 98 -3.62 -10.97 -17.27
C ASP A 98 -2.72 -9.78 -16.89
N TYR A 99 -2.73 -9.33 -15.63
CA TYR A 99 -1.81 -8.29 -15.13
C TYR A 99 -1.33 -8.53 -13.70
N SER A 100 -0.30 -7.78 -13.32
CA SER A 100 0.11 -7.59 -11.93
C SER A 100 0.16 -6.12 -11.54
N VAL A 101 -0.13 -5.84 -10.28
CA VAL A 101 -0.03 -4.51 -9.65
C VAL A 101 0.80 -4.62 -8.38
N VAL A 102 1.79 -3.75 -8.23
CA VAL A 102 2.53 -3.58 -6.98
C VAL A 102 2.26 -2.20 -6.38
N LEU A 103 2.03 -2.18 -5.07
CA LEU A 103 1.97 -0.96 -4.26
C LEU A 103 3.23 -0.84 -3.39
N CYS A 104 3.84 0.34 -3.40
CA CYS A 104 5.00 0.67 -2.58
C CYS A 104 4.69 1.87 -1.68
N GLU A 105 5.29 1.89 -0.48
CA GLU A 105 5.33 3.09 0.37
C GLU A 105 6.01 4.23 -0.38
N ARG A 106 5.34 5.39 -0.44
CA ARG A 106 5.81 6.54 -1.21
C ARG A 106 7.12 7.12 -0.66
N GLU A 107 7.28 7.12 0.67
CA GLU A 107 8.43 7.73 1.34
C GLU A 107 9.67 6.83 1.33
N THR A 108 9.48 5.53 1.57
CA THR A 108 10.58 4.59 1.78
C THR A 108 10.92 3.77 0.52
N GLY A 109 9.99 3.71 -0.44
CA GLY A 109 10.08 2.80 -1.58
C GLY A 109 10.03 1.33 -1.17
N ASN A 110 9.51 1.02 0.01
CA ASN A 110 9.30 -0.37 0.43
C ASN A 110 8.08 -0.95 -0.27
N LYS A 111 8.20 -2.18 -0.79
CA LYS A 111 7.05 -2.93 -1.31
C LYS A 111 6.07 -3.21 -0.17
N LEU A 112 4.80 -2.86 -0.38
CA LEU A 112 3.72 -3.14 0.55
C LEU A 112 2.92 -4.37 0.12
N MET A 113 2.52 -4.41 -1.15
CA MET A 113 1.59 -5.43 -1.64
C MET A 113 1.77 -5.65 -3.12
N GLU A 114 1.40 -6.83 -3.58
CA GLU A 114 1.38 -7.21 -4.98
C GLU A 114 0.16 -8.10 -5.24
N ASP A 115 -0.54 -7.84 -6.34
CA ASP A 115 -1.71 -8.60 -6.75
C ASP A 115 -1.58 -9.06 -8.21
N PHE A 116 -1.96 -10.32 -8.47
CA PHE A 116 -1.93 -10.96 -9.80
C PHE A 116 -3.32 -11.38 -10.23
N SER A 117 -4.25 -10.43 -10.36
CA SER A 117 -5.48 -10.45 -11.20
C SER A 117 -6.28 -11.77 -11.37
N CYS A 118 -6.16 -12.73 -10.47
CA CYS A 118 -6.93 -13.99 -10.36
C CYS A 118 -6.31 -14.87 -9.28
N THR A 119 -4.99 -14.73 -9.09
CA THR A 119 -4.25 -15.29 -7.98
C THR A 119 -3.90 -14.14 -7.06
N LEU A 120 -4.83 -13.79 -6.16
CA LEU A 120 -4.36 -13.68 -4.78
C LEU A 120 -3.81 -15.08 -4.46
N ASN A 121 -2.58 -15.38 -4.91
CA ASN A 121 -1.71 -16.17 -4.07
C ASN A 121 -1.72 -15.34 -2.81
N LYS A 122 -2.56 -15.79 -1.86
CA LYS A 122 -2.36 -15.65 -0.45
C LYS A 122 -0.94 -15.11 -0.27
N VAL A 123 -0.84 -13.80 -0.07
CA VAL A 123 0.13 -13.29 0.89
C VAL A 123 -0.43 -13.71 2.26
N ASP A 124 -0.66 -15.02 2.42
CA ASP A 124 -0.61 -15.76 3.68
C ASP A 124 0.88 -15.90 4.00
N ILE A 125 1.62 -14.79 3.85
CA ILE A 125 2.57 -14.37 4.85
C ILE A 125 1.72 -14.08 6.10
N ARG A 126 1.19 -15.15 6.69
CA ARG A 126 1.51 -15.40 8.07
C ARG A 126 3.01 -15.19 8.15
N TYR A 127 3.39 -14.04 8.67
CA TYR A 127 4.76 -13.57 8.91
C TYR A 127 5.59 -14.52 9.81
N TRP A 128 5.12 -15.76 10.01
CA TRP A 128 5.65 -16.77 10.91
C TRP A 128 5.73 -18.20 10.35
N ASP A 129 5.24 -18.52 9.14
CA ASP A 129 5.30 -19.91 8.63
C ASP A 129 6.06 -20.04 7.30
N LYS A 130 7.36 -20.36 7.41
CA LYS A 130 8.27 -20.58 6.28
C LYS A 130 8.24 -22.06 5.91
N THR A 131 7.52 -22.47 4.86
CA THR A 131 7.82 -23.78 4.25
C THR A 131 7.42 -23.98 2.79
N ILE A 132 6.67 -23.09 2.13
CA ILE A 132 6.27 -23.33 0.73
C ILE A 132 6.32 -22.02 -0.06
N PHE A 133 7.41 -21.79 -0.81
CA PHE A 133 7.61 -20.60 -1.65
C PHE A 133 7.61 -21.03 -3.13
N ASN A 134 6.52 -20.76 -3.83
CA ASN A 134 6.59 -20.51 -5.27
C ASN A 134 6.62 -19.00 -5.42
N ALA A 135 7.81 -18.46 -5.73
CA ALA A 135 8.04 -17.03 -5.77
C ALA A 135 7.22 -16.37 -6.89
N CYS A 136 6.43 -15.36 -6.53
CA CYS A 136 5.79 -14.48 -7.49
C CYS A 136 6.84 -13.67 -8.27
N GLU A 137 6.55 -13.28 -9.51
CA GLU A 137 7.52 -12.67 -10.43
C GLU A 137 8.17 -11.39 -9.86
N PHE A 138 7.48 -10.60 -9.04
CA PHE A 138 8.10 -9.44 -8.38
C PHE A 138 8.79 -9.76 -7.04
N GLU A 139 8.77 -10.99 -6.54
CA GLU A 139 9.63 -11.34 -5.39
C GLU A 139 11.11 -11.24 -5.73
N GLN A 140 11.48 -11.42 -7.01
CA GLN A 140 12.87 -11.39 -7.46
C GLN A 140 13.36 -9.96 -7.78
N GLU A 141 12.49 -9.06 -8.28
CA GLU A 141 12.90 -7.73 -8.77
C GLU A 141 12.11 -6.52 -8.24
N TRP A 142 11.26 -6.63 -7.21
CA TRP A 142 10.44 -5.50 -6.73
C TRP A 142 11.20 -4.18 -6.48
N LYS A 143 12.49 -4.24 -6.17
CA LYS A 143 13.31 -3.05 -5.94
C LYS A 143 13.41 -2.15 -7.17
N SER A 144 13.44 -2.70 -8.39
CA SER A 144 13.47 -1.89 -9.62
C SER A 144 12.17 -1.12 -9.85
N TYR A 145 11.07 -1.62 -9.28
CA TYR A 145 9.75 -0.98 -9.37
C TYR A 145 9.53 0.03 -8.24
N CYS A 146 9.93 -0.31 -7.01
CA CYS A 146 9.65 0.52 -5.84
C CYS A 146 10.74 1.55 -5.49
N LYS A 147 12.02 1.24 -5.69
CA LYS A 147 13.16 2.14 -5.39
C LYS A 147 13.64 2.88 -6.63
#